data_AF-M4B269-F1
#
_entry.id   AF-M4B269-F1
#
_cell.length_a   1.000
_cell.length_b   1.000
_cell.length_c   1.000
_cell.angle_alpha   90.00
_cell.angle_beta   90.00
_cell.angle_gamma   90.00
#
_symmetry.space_group_name_H-M   'P 1'
#
loop_
_entity.id
_entity.type
_entity.pdbx_description
1 polymer ?
#
loop_
_entity_poly.entity_id
_entity_poly.type
_entity_poly.pdbx_seq_one_letter_code
_entity_poly.pdbx_strand_id
1 'polypeptide(L)'
;MGSVPLAAAATTNNVAEYEVLLFGFRKAQAYNLNGLHVVGDSIFILGQLRRGKEPRARYLQDLYRQCRTVSDRLNVAAWRYQLRLFNKMANALANIAMDSKKSTQISQEDAERLPPRWASVKEALRGDLGHWLEMNGTAHADQVTLDSNRALQKCACIII
;
A
#
# COMPACT_ATOMS: atom_id res chain seq x y z
N MET A 1 -10.30 -22.27 32.04
CA MET A 1 -10.00 -22.40 30.59
C MET A 1 -10.19 -21.03 29.96
N GLY A 2 -9.11 -20.31 29.66
CA GLY A 2 -9.18 -18.96 29.11
C GLY A 2 -8.33 -18.86 27.87
N SER A 3 -8.87 -19.26 26.72
CA SER A 3 -8.25 -19.07 25.43
C SER A 3 -8.43 -17.62 25.00
N VAL A 4 -7.33 -16.86 24.99
CA VAL A 4 -7.26 -15.58 24.27
C VAL A 4 -6.34 -15.77 23.06
N PRO A 5 -6.88 -15.96 21.84
CA PRO A 5 -6.06 -15.92 20.64
C PRO A 5 -6.60 -14.98 19.54
N LEU A 6 -7.27 -13.88 19.89
CA LEU A 6 -7.63 -12.85 18.89
C LEU A 6 -6.60 -11.71 18.81
N ALA A 7 -5.95 -11.38 19.94
CA ALA A 7 -4.99 -10.29 20.02
C ALA A 7 -3.66 -10.60 19.30
N ALA A 8 -3.22 -11.88 19.28
CA ALA A 8 -1.97 -12.27 18.65
C ALA A 8 -2.03 -12.16 17.11
N ALA A 9 -3.10 -12.66 16.48
CA ALA A 9 -3.29 -12.59 15.04
C ALA A 9 -3.42 -11.14 14.54
N ALA A 10 -4.17 -10.29 15.26
CA ALA A 10 -4.28 -8.87 14.94
C ALA A 10 -2.95 -8.11 15.16
N THR A 11 -2.17 -8.51 16.17
CA THR A 11 -0.83 -7.97 16.44
C THR A 11 0.13 -8.29 15.29
N THR A 12 0.18 -9.55 14.84
CA THR A 12 1.00 -9.96 13.71
C THR A 12 0.56 -9.32 12.40
N ASN A 13 -0.75 -9.13 12.21
CA ASN A 13 -1.27 -8.47 11.03
C ASN A 13 -0.84 -7.00 10.96
N ASN A 14 -1.00 -6.24 12.06
CA ASN A 14 -0.59 -4.83 12.09
C ASN A 14 0.92 -4.67 11.89
N VAL A 15 1.75 -5.57 12.43
CA VAL A 15 3.19 -5.59 12.18
C VAL A 15 3.46 -5.79 10.70
N ALA A 16 2.86 -6.82 10.09
CA ALA A 16 3.03 -7.12 8.67
C ALA A 16 2.59 -5.94 7.77
N GLU A 17 1.46 -5.31 8.06
CA GLU A 17 0.97 -4.16 7.31
C GLU A 17 1.93 -2.95 7.43
N TYR A 18 2.46 -2.65 8.62
CA TYR A 18 3.47 -1.60 8.79
C TYR A 18 4.78 -1.93 8.06
N GLU A 19 5.22 -3.18 8.08
CA GLU A 19 6.44 -3.62 7.38
C GLU A 19 6.28 -3.50 5.86
N VAL A 20 5.14 -3.94 5.31
CA VAL A 20 4.82 -3.81 3.89
C VAL A 20 4.78 -2.34 3.48
N LEU A 21 4.15 -1.49 4.28
CA LEU A 21 4.11 -0.04 4.02
C LEU A 21 5.52 0.57 4.01
N LEU A 22 6.32 0.27 5.03
CA LEU A 22 7.69 0.79 5.14
C LEU A 22 8.55 0.33 3.96
N PHE A 23 8.40 -0.92 3.53
CA PHE A 23 9.09 -1.44 2.36
C PHE A 23 8.68 -0.70 1.09
N GLY A 24 7.38 -0.48 0.88
CA GLY A 24 6.85 0.32 -0.23
C GLY A 24 7.41 1.74 -0.24
N PHE A 25 7.48 2.39 0.92
CA PHE A 25 8.06 3.72 1.05
C PHE A 25 9.57 3.75 0.74
N ARG A 26 10.36 2.79 1.22
CA ARG A 26 11.79 2.69 0.88
C ARG A 26 12.00 2.52 -0.62
N LYS A 27 11.11 1.79 -1.30
CA LYS A 27 11.15 1.65 -2.76
C LYS A 27 10.78 2.94 -3.47
N ALA A 28 9.74 3.64 -3.02
CA ALA A 28 9.40 4.95 -3.56
C ALA A 28 10.57 5.95 -3.41
N GLN A 29 11.32 5.89 -2.30
CA GLN A 29 12.56 6.67 -2.14
C GLN A 29 13.64 6.27 -3.14
N ALA A 30 13.86 4.97 -3.35
CA ALA A 30 14.85 4.47 -4.31
C ALA A 30 14.53 4.92 -5.75
N TYR A 31 13.25 5.09 -6.08
CA TYR A 31 12.78 5.63 -7.36
C TYR A 31 12.67 7.16 -7.39
N ASN A 32 13.10 7.87 -6.33
CA ASN A 32 12.99 9.32 -6.19
C ASN A 32 11.55 9.86 -6.41
N LEU A 33 10.54 9.10 -6.00
CA LEU A 33 9.15 9.52 -6.08
C LEU A 33 8.85 10.54 -4.98
N ASN A 34 7.95 11.47 -5.27
CA ASN A 34 7.48 12.49 -4.33
C ASN A 34 6.00 12.78 -4.58
N GLY A 35 5.29 13.30 -3.58
CA GLY A 35 3.87 13.67 -3.74
C GLY A 35 2.93 12.47 -3.71
N LEU A 36 3.28 11.44 -2.94
CA LEU A 36 2.61 10.14 -3.01
C LEU A 36 1.16 10.15 -2.52
N HIS A 37 0.31 9.36 -3.16
CA HIS A 37 -1.04 9.06 -2.70
C HIS A 37 -1.09 7.63 -2.15
N VAL A 38 -1.15 7.50 -0.83
CA VAL A 38 -1.21 6.19 -0.16
C VAL A 38 -2.68 5.76 -0.06
N VAL A 39 -2.96 4.54 -0.52
CA VAL A 39 -4.31 3.95 -0.54
C VAL A 39 -4.23 2.63 0.22
N GLY A 40 -5.22 2.30 1.04
CA GLY A 40 -5.21 1.00 1.75
C GLY A 40 -6.51 0.71 2.47
N ASP A 41 -6.67 -0.52 2.95
CA ASP A 41 -7.87 -0.97 3.67
C ASP A 41 -7.70 -0.99 5.20
N SER A 42 -6.48 -0.75 5.69
CA SER A 42 -6.20 -0.61 7.12
C SER A 42 -6.57 0.79 7.63
N ILE A 43 -7.85 0.97 8.00
CA ILE A 43 -8.36 2.20 8.63
C ILE A 43 -7.49 2.61 9.83
N PHE A 44 -7.03 1.61 10.59
CA PHE A 44 -6.20 1.84 11.77
C PHE A 44 -4.85 2.48 11.39
N ILE A 45 -4.07 1.85 10.52
CA ILE A 45 -2.73 2.33 10.13
C ILE A 45 -2.81 3.66 9.39
N LEU A 46 -3.71 3.76 8.41
CA LEU A 46 -3.94 5.02 7.70
C LEU A 46 -4.38 6.14 8.65
N GLY A 47 -5.20 5.82 9.64
CA GLY A 47 -5.64 6.73 10.68
C GLY A 47 -4.49 7.26 11.55
N GLN A 48 -3.58 6.38 11.99
CA GLN A 48 -2.40 6.74 12.78
C GLN A 48 -1.47 7.67 11.99
N LEU A 49 -1.14 7.29 10.76
CA LEU A 49 -0.22 8.04 9.90
C LEU A 49 -0.79 9.39 9.47
N ARG A 50 -2.05 9.43 9.04
CA ARG A 50 -2.73 10.68 8.66
C ARG A 50 -2.79 11.67 9.83
N ARG A 51 -3.08 11.21 11.04
CA ARG A 51 -3.27 12.08 12.22
C ARG A 51 -1.98 12.37 12.98
N GLY A 52 -0.84 11.79 12.58
CA GLY A 52 0.39 11.90 13.36
C GLY A 52 0.25 11.31 14.77
N LYS A 53 -0.65 10.33 14.95
CA LYS A 53 -0.86 9.67 16.24
C LYS A 53 -0.07 8.38 16.28
N GLU A 54 0.74 8.24 17.32
CA GLU A 54 1.56 7.07 17.55
C GLU A 54 0.72 5.93 18.17
N PRO A 55 0.94 4.66 17.76
CA PRO A 55 0.26 3.53 18.36
C PRO A 55 0.57 3.41 19.86
N ARG A 56 -0.46 3.02 20.63
CA ARG A 56 -0.28 2.72 22.07
C ARG A 56 0.60 1.49 22.30
N ALA A 57 0.58 0.54 21.35
CA ALA A 57 1.37 -0.66 21.41
C ALA A 57 2.84 -0.34 21.14
N ARG A 58 3.70 -0.50 22.17
CA ARG A 58 5.14 -0.16 22.10
C ARG A 58 5.86 -0.86 20.96
N TYR A 59 5.53 -2.12 20.67
CA TYR A 59 6.17 -2.89 19.59
C TYR A 59 5.87 -2.35 18.17
N LEU A 60 4.84 -1.49 17.99
CA LEU A 60 4.54 -0.84 16.71
C LEU A 60 5.15 0.56 16.58
N GLN A 61 5.62 1.14 17.69
CA GLN A 61 6.07 2.53 17.71
C GLN A 61 7.26 2.77 16.80
N ASP A 62 8.24 1.86 16.81
CA ASP A 62 9.43 2.00 15.98
C ASP A 62 9.12 1.85 14.49
N LEU A 63 8.20 0.95 14.12
CA LEU A 63 7.73 0.82 12.74
C LEU A 63 6.93 2.05 12.30
N TYR A 64 6.05 2.55 13.16
CA TYR A 64 5.29 3.77 12.92
C TYR A 64 6.22 4.97 12.69
N ARG A 65 7.21 5.20 13.57
CA ARG A 65 8.16 6.30 13.45
C ARG A 65 8.97 6.23 12.15
N GLN A 66 9.38 5.02 11.77
CA GLN A 66 10.06 4.80 10.47
C GLN A 66 9.14 5.15 9.30
N CYS A 67 7.91 4.61 9.28
CA CYS A 67 6.94 4.93 8.24
C CYS A 67 6.67 6.42 8.15
N ARG A 68 6.48 7.09 9.28
CA ARG A 68 6.20 8.52 9.36
C ARG A 68 7.37 9.36 8.85
N THR A 69 8.58 9.06 9.30
CA THR A 69 9.81 9.75 8.85
C THR A 69 9.97 9.63 7.35
N VAL A 70 9.74 8.44 6.78
CA VAL A 70 9.86 8.23 5.34
C VAL A 70 8.71 8.89 4.57
N SER A 71 7.48 8.84 5.09
CA SER A 71 6.33 9.50 4.45
C SER A 71 6.49 11.02 4.37
N ASP A 72 7.07 11.62 5.41
CA ASP A 72 7.35 13.06 5.44
C ASP A 72 8.41 13.42 4.39
N ARG A 73 9.47 12.60 4.24
CA ARG A 73 10.50 12.79 3.20
C ARG A 73 9.97 12.63 1.77
N LEU A 74 9.00 11.74 1.58
CA LEU A 74 8.36 11.49 0.28
C LEU A 74 7.25 12.50 -0.05
N ASN A 75 6.98 13.46 0.84
CA ASN A 75 5.87 14.41 0.72
C ASN A 75 4.54 13.70 0.40
N VAL A 76 4.15 12.71 1.19
CA VAL A 76 2.85 12.01 1.00
C VAL A 76 1.72 13.04 1.01
N ALA A 77 1.05 13.17 -0.13
CA ALA A 77 0.01 14.17 -0.37
C ALA A 77 -1.35 13.73 0.19
N ALA A 78 -1.65 12.43 0.18
CA ALA A 78 -2.93 11.92 0.63
C ALA A 78 -2.84 10.53 1.24
N TRP A 79 -3.70 10.30 2.24
CA TRP A 79 -3.99 8.99 2.84
C TRP A 79 -5.46 8.67 2.56
N ARG A 80 -5.72 7.66 1.73
CA ARG A 80 -7.07 7.29 1.30
C ARG A 80 -7.42 5.89 1.78
N TYR A 81 -8.56 5.78 2.42
CA TYR A 81 -9.13 4.50 2.74
C TYR A 81 -9.84 3.93 1.51
N GLN A 82 -9.57 2.67 1.21
CA GLN A 82 -10.24 1.88 0.18
C GLN A 82 -10.88 0.67 0.83
N LEU A 83 -12.14 0.37 0.50
CA LEU A 83 -12.78 -0.85 1.00
C LEU A 83 -12.01 -2.07 0.48
N ARG A 84 -11.85 -3.09 1.33
CA ARG A 84 -11.14 -4.34 1.00
C ARG A 84 -11.65 -5.03 -0.28
N LEU A 85 -12.93 -4.85 -0.62
CA LEU A 85 -13.53 -5.36 -1.86
C LEU A 85 -12.87 -4.77 -3.13
N PHE A 86 -12.25 -3.61 -3.01
CA PHE A 86 -11.54 -2.87 -4.06
C PHE A 86 -10.04 -2.76 -3.72
N ASN A 87 -9.55 -3.65 -2.86
CA ASN A 87 -8.13 -3.87 -2.57
C ASN A 87 -7.79 -5.35 -2.85
N LYS A 88 -8.33 -5.89 -3.95
CA LYS A 88 -8.16 -7.31 -4.28
C LYS A 88 -6.72 -7.60 -4.68
N MET A 89 -6.02 -6.61 -5.23
CA MET A 89 -4.65 -6.75 -5.68
C MET A 89 -3.69 -6.92 -4.50
N ALA A 90 -3.76 -6.07 -3.46
CA ALA A 90 -2.91 -6.26 -2.28
C ALA A 90 -3.22 -7.58 -1.58
N ASN A 91 -4.51 -7.95 -1.50
CA ASN A 91 -4.91 -9.23 -0.92
C ASN A 91 -4.36 -10.43 -1.72
N ALA A 92 -4.35 -10.35 -3.06
CA ALA A 92 -3.75 -11.37 -3.90
C ALA A 92 -2.22 -11.45 -3.74
N LEU A 93 -1.54 -10.29 -3.63
CA LEU A 93 -0.11 -10.22 -3.34
C LEU A 93 0.24 -10.83 -1.99
N ALA A 94 -0.53 -10.51 -0.95
CA ALA A 94 -0.36 -11.07 0.39
C ALA A 94 -0.53 -12.60 0.39
N ASN A 95 -1.55 -13.12 -0.30
CA ASN A 95 -1.75 -14.55 -0.43
C ASN A 95 -0.57 -15.24 -1.16
N ILE A 96 -0.09 -14.67 -2.26
CA ILE A 96 1.10 -15.20 -2.96
C ILE A 96 2.33 -15.19 -2.05
N ALA A 97 2.52 -14.13 -1.26
CA ALA A 97 3.64 -14.04 -0.34
C ALA A 97 3.55 -15.07 0.79
N MET A 98 2.35 -15.31 1.34
CA MET A 98 2.10 -16.34 2.34
C MET A 98 2.35 -17.74 1.78
N ASP A 99 1.81 -18.04 0.59
CA ASP A 99 1.94 -19.35 -0.06
C ASP A 99 3.40 -19.64 -0.44
N SER A 100 4.10 -18.65 -0.99
CA SER A 100 5.49 -18.79 -1.41
C SER A 100 6.50 -18.61 -0.29
N LYS A 101 6.06 -18.13 0.89
CA LYS A 101 6.89 -17.67 2.02
C LYS A 101 7.96 -16.65 1.58
N LYS A 102 7.69 -15.88 0.53
CA LYS A 102 8.61 -14.92 -0.08
C LYS A 102 7.89 -13.62 -0.39
N SER A 103 8.37 -12.52 0.17
CA SER A 103 7.98 -11.19 -0.30
C SER A 103 8.62 -10.94 -1.67
N THR A 104 7.79 -10.81 -2.70
CA THR A 104 8.24 -10.62 -4.09
C THR A 104 7.67 -9.32 -4.62
N GLN A 105 8.54 -8.45 -5.14
CA GLN A 105 8.14 -7.24 -5.83
C GLN A 105 8.31 -7.43 -7.34
N ILE A 106 7.43 -6.80 -8.09
CA ILE A 106 7.42 -6.82 -9.55
C ILE A 106 7.58 -5.39 -10.05
N SER A 107 8.53 -5.19 -10.94
CA SER A 107 8.61 -3.93 -11.69
C SER A 107 7.64 -3.95 -12.88
N GLN A 108 7.37 -2.77 -13.45
CA GLN A 108 6.58 -2.67 -14.67
C GLN A 108 7.18 -3.51 -15.82
N GLU A 109 8.52 -3.59 -15.89
CA GLU A 109 9.26 -4.36 -16.90
C GLU A 109 9.11 -5.88 -16.71
N ASP A 110 8.97 -6.32 -15.45
CA ASP A 110 8.75 -7.73 -15.12
C ASP A 110 7.29 -8.16 -15.33
N ALA A 111 6.35 -7.21 -15.43
CA ALA A 111 4.91 -7.47 -15.48
C ALA A 111 4.49 -8.37 -16.66
N GLU A 112 5.19 -8.26 -17.79
CA GLU A 112 4.98 -9.07 -18.99
C GLU A 112 5.52 -10.50 -18.85
N ARG A 113 6.52 -10.70 -17.97
CA ARG A 113 7.20 -11.98 -17.74
C ARG A 113 6.67 -12.73 -16.52
N LEU A 114 5.58 -12.26 -15.92
CA LEU A 114 5.08 -12.84 -14.69
C LEU A 114 4.57 -14.27 -14.88
N PRO A 115 4.94 -15.20 -13.98
CA PRO A 115 4.37 -16.54 -13.96
C PRO A 115 2.84 -16.51 -13.85
N PRO A 116 2.14 -17.56 -14.34
CA PRO A 116 0.67 -17.62 -14.34
C PRO A 116 0.00 -17.38 -12.98
N ARG A 117 0.68 -17.72 -11.87
CA ARG A 117 0.18 -17.47 -10.50
C ARG A 117 -0.10 -16.00 -10.19
N TRP A 118 0.45 -15.06 -10.96
CA TRP A 118 0.23 -13.62 -10.83
C TRP A 118 -0.92 -13.09 -11.70
N ALA A 119 -1.61 -13.96 -12.45
CA ALA A 119 -2.74 -13.55 -13.28
C ALA A 119 -3.86 -12.90 -12.44
N SER A 120 -4.13 -13.44 -11.24
CA SER A 120 -5.09 -12.88 -10.29
C SER A 120 -4.71 -11.46 -9.84
N VAL A 121 -3.42 -11.19 -9.66
CA VAL A 121 -2.90 -9.86 -9.29
C VAL A 121 -3.13 -8.85 -10.42
N LYS A 122 -2.90 -9.24 -11.68
CA LYS A 122 -3.11 -8.36 -12.84
C LYS A 122 -4.58 -8.00 -13.04
N GLU A 123 -5.48 -8.97 -12.95
CA GLU A 123 -6.92 -8.71 -13.06
C GLU A 123 -7.44 -7.87 -11.90
N ALA A 124 -6.98 -8.16 -10.68
CA ALA A 124 -7.34 -7.36 -9.51
C ALA A 124 -6.81 -5.91 -9.61
N LEU A 125 -5.56 -5.71 -10.08
CA LEU A 125 -4.98 -4.38 -10.29
C LEU A 125 -5.85 -3.54 -11.23
N ARG A 126 -6.30 -4.11 -12.34
CA ARG A 126 -7.14 -3.41 -13.31
C ARG A 126 -8.46 -2.97 -12.69
N GLY A 127 -9.11 -3.86 -11.92
CA GLY A 127 -10.36 -3.56 -11.23
C GLY A 127 -10.22 -2.50 -10.13
N ASP A 128 -9.20 -2.65 -9.28
CA ASP A 128 -8.93 -1.72 -8.17
C ASP A 128 -8.58 -0.31 -8.71
N LEU A 129 -7.76 -0.23 -9.76
CA LEU A 129 -7.42 1.05 -10.41
C LEU A 129 -8.64 1.69 -11.09
N GLY A 130 -9.45 0.91 -11.81
CA GLY A 130 -10.67 1.41 -12.45
C GLY A 130 -11.62 2.03 -11.44
N HIS A 131 -11.88 1.33 -10.34
CA HIS A 131 -12.73 1.84 -9.27
C HIS A 131 -12.14 3.09 -8.59
N TRP A 132 -10.82 3.12 -8.36
CA TRP A 132 -10.17 4.32 -7.81
C TRP A 132 -10.31 5.53 -8.73
N LEU A 133 -10.15 5.33 -10.05
CA LEU A 133 -10.33 6.39 -11.05
C LEU A 133 -11.78 6.89 -11.10
N GLU A 134 -12.77 6.02 -11.02
CA GLU A 134 -14.19 6.39 -10.97
C GLU A 134 -14.52 7.22 -9.71
N MET A 135 -14.03 6.78 -8.54
CA MET A 135 -14.31 7.43 -7.26
C MET A 135 -13.63 8.80 -7.09
N ASN A 136 -12.53 9.03 -7.81
CA ASN A 136 -11.75 10.27 -7.76
C ASN A 136 -11.82 11.04 -9.09
N GLY A 137 -12.83 10.74 -9.93
CA GLY A 137 -12.97 11.09 -11.34
C GLY A 137 -12.35 12.41 -11.75
N THR A 138 -11.47 12.36 -12.75
CA THR A 138 -10.89 13.43 -13.62
C THR A 138 -10.56 14.82 -13.04
N ALA A 139 -10.84 15.14 -11.78
CA ALA A 139 -10.56 16.42 -11.13
C ALA A 139 -9.06 16.59 -10.80
N HIS A 140 -8.27 15.52 -10.96
CA HIS A 140 -6.82 15.58 -11.05
C HIS A 140 -6.29 15.44 -12.48
N ALA A 141 -7.14 15.14 -13.48
CA ALA A 141 -6.73 14.96 -14.88
C ALA A 141 -6.18 16.28 -15.48
N ASP A 142 -6.66 17.43 -15.02
CA ASP A 142 -6.19 18.75 -15.50
C ASP A 142 -4.81 19.17 -14.95
N GLN A 143 -4.23 18.43 -13.99
CA GLN A 143 -2.80 18.53 -13.60
C GLN A 143 -1.98 17.32 -14.03
N VAL A 144 -2.63 16.34 -14.65
CA VAL A 144 -2.07 15.07 -15.13
C VAL A 144 -1.97 15.06 -16.67
N THR A 145 -2.38 16.14 -17.34
CA THR A 145 -2.17 16.33 -18.77
C THR A 145 -0.81 16.98 -19.03
N LEU A 146 0.24 16.16 -19.00
CA LEU A 146 1.48 16.25 -19.80
C LEU A 146 2.39 15.11 -19.30
N ASP A 147 2.64 14.17 -20.19
CA ASP A 147 3.38 12.91 -20.02
C ASP A 147 2.64 11.79 -19.29
N SER A 148 1.96 10.96 -20.08
CA SER A 148 1.37 9.68 -19.68
C SER A 148 2.35 8.71 -18.98
N ASN A 149 3.66 8.94 -19.08
CA ASN A 149 4.71 8.21 -18.34
C ASN A 149 4.98 8.76 -16.93
N ARG A 150 4.60 10.01 -16.63
CA ARG A 150 4.87 10.71 -15.36
C ARG A 150 3.67 10.72 -14.43
N ALA A 151 2.46 10.57 -14.97
CA ALA A 151 1.22 10.41 -14.22
C ALA A 151 1.23 9.18 -13.29
N LEU A 152 1.76 8.06 -13.78
CA LEU A 152 1.97 6.84 -12.99
C LEU A 152 3.07 7.00 -11.93
N GLN A 153 3.99 7.96 -12.10
CA GLN A 153 5.06 8.24 -11.13
C GLN A 153 4.61 9.09 -9.93
N LYS A 154 3.49 9.82 -10.02
CA LYS A 154 2.98 10.66 -8.91
C LYS A 154 2.05 9.90 -7.96
N CYS A 155 1.52 8.76 -8.40
CA CYS A 155 0.67 7.89 -7.61
C CYS A 155 1.40 6.58 -7.31
N ALA A 156 2.30 6.53 -6.32
CA ALA A 156 2.63 5.24 -5.73
C ALA A 156 1.43 4.80 -4.88
N CYS A 157 0.52 4.08 -5.52
CA CYS A 157 -0.54 3.32 -4.88
C CYS A 157 0.15 2.16 -4.12
N ILE A 158 0.73 2.47 -2.96
CA ILE A 158 1.21 1.44 -2.04
C ILE A 158 -0.04 0.93 -1.36
N ILE A 159 -0.62 -0.12 -1.93
CA ILE A 159 -1.83 -0.70 -1.39
C ILE A 159 -1.47 -1.62 -0.24
N ILE A 160 -1.80 -1.16 0.96
CA ILE A 160 -1.73 -1.91 2.23
C ILE A 160 -3.13 -2.35 2.61
#